data_AF-A0AAV1GGY4-F1
#
_entry.id   AF-A0AAV1GGY4-F1
#
_cell.length_a   1.000
_cell.length_b   1.000
_cell.length_c   1.000
_cell.angle_alpha   90.00
_cell.angle_beta   90.00
_cell.angle_gamma   90.00
#
_symmetry.space_group_name_H-M   'P 1'
#
loop_
_entity.id
_entity.type
_entity.pdbx_description
1 polymer ?
#
loop_
_entity_poly.entity_id
_entity_poly.type
_entity_poly.pdbx_seq_one_letter_code
_entity_poly.pdbx_strand_id
1 'polypeptide(L)'
;MDTREGSMCTTVHSVYTGETVLRLQTAGDGHSQRVPLARPTAVDGYNKYMGGVDTSNQMLGTNSVHRRTRRCPMTVFQHLVAMAATNSYMLPKKSARHSRGSP
;
A
#
# COMPACT_ATOMS: atom_id res chain seq x y z
N MET A 1 1.67 -16.43 -16.84
CA MET A 1 1.27 -15.62 -15.67
C MET A 1 2.09 -16.08 -14.49
N ASP A 2 2.54 -15.15 -13.63
CA ASP A 2 3.33 -15.48 -12.44
C ASP A 2 2.42 -16.19 -11.42
N THR A 3 2.57 -17.51 -11.31
CA THR A 3 1.81 -18.36 -10.37
C THR A 3 2.71 -18.71 -9.20
N ARG A 4 3.31 -17.69 -8.59
CA ARG A 4 4.13 -17.90 -7.39
C ARG A 4 3.22 -18.12 -6.19
N GLU A 5 3.57 -19.14 -5.42
CA GLU A 5 2.95 -19.37 -4.13
C GLU A 5 3.38 -18.28 -3.14
N GLY A 6 2.41 -17.79 -2.38
CA GLY A 6 2.63 -16.83 -1.30
C GLY A 6 1.95 -17.35 -0.04
N SER A 7 2.65 -17.26 1.08
CA SER A 7 2.10 -17.57 2.40
C SER A 7 1.72 -16.29 3.13
N MET A 8 0.63 -16.34 3.90
CA MET A 8 0.17 -15.22 4.72
C MET A 8 -0.21 -15.73 6.10
N CYS A 9 0.10 -14.94 7.13
CA CYS A 9 -0.31 -15.18 8.51
C CYS A 9 -1.11 -13.99 9.03
N THR A 10 -2.17 -14.25 9.79
CA THR A 10 -3.01 -13.23 10.41
C THR A 10 -3.57 -13.75 11.73
N THR A 11 -3.78 -12.85 12.69
CA THR A 11 -4.41 -13.14 13.98
C THR A 11 -5.82 -12.56 14.11
N VAL A 12 -6.26 -11.76 13.13
CA VAL A 12 -7.48 -10.93 13.23
C VAL A 12 -8.55 -11.30 12.21
N HIS A 13 -8.18 -11.97 11.11
CA HIS A 13 -9.13 -12.35 10.06
C HIS A 13 -9.53 -13.82 10.16
N SER A 14 -10.80 -14.12 9.91
CA SER A 14 -11.22 -15.48 9.58
C SER A 14 -10.61 -15.91 8.24
N VAL A 15 -10.53 -17.22 8.01
CA VAL A 15 -9.92 -17.79 6.78
C VAL A 15 -10.64 -17.28 5.52
N TYR A 16 -11.96 -17.17 5.57
CA TYR A 16 -12.78 -16.75 4.44
C TYR A 16 -14.11 -16.12 4.88
N THR A 17 -14.47 -14.99 4.27
CA THR A 17 -15.72 -14.24 4.52
C THR A 17 -16.64 -14.14 3.30
N GLY A 18 -16.31 -14.84 2.20
CA GLY A 18 -17.11 -14.80 0.95
C GLY A 18 -16.54 -13.94 -0.18
N GLU A 19 -15.33 -13.40 0.00
CA GLU A 19 -14.68 -12.56 -1.01
C GLU A 19 -14.20 -13.37 -2.22
N THR A 20 -14.42 -12.88 -3.44
CA THR A 20 -13.95 -13.55 -4.65
C THR A 20 -13.23 -12.58 -5.56
N VAL A 21 -12.25 -13.09 -6.31
CA VAL A 21 -11.54 -12.33 -7.36
C VAL A 21 -11.67 -13.05 -8.69
N LEU A 22 -11.90 -12.30 -9.76
CA LEU A 22 -11.90 -12.85 -11.11
C LEU A 22 -10.46 -13.01 -11.58
N ARG A 23 -10.06 -14.25 -11.87
CA ARG A 23 -8.74 -14.56 -12.41
C ARG A 23 -8.87 -15.04 -13.85
N LEU A 24 -8.01 -14.53 -14.71
CA LEU A 24 -7.88 -15.08 -16.06
C LEU A 24 -7.15 -16.42 -15.96
N GLN A 25 -7.82 -17.48 -16.39
CA GLN A 25 -7.22 -18.80 -16.56
C GLN A 25 -7.23 -19.14 -18.05
N THR A 26 -6.07 -19.57 -18.54
CA THR A 26 -5.93 -20.07 -19.91
C THR A 26 -6.09 -21.58 -19.88
N ALA A 27 -7.10 -22.09 -20.57
CA ALA A 27 -7.27 -23.54 -20.78
C ALA A 27 -6.15 -24.06 -21.70
N GLY A 28 -5.93 -25.38 -21.70
CA GLY A 28 -4.94 -26.04 -22.58
C GLY A 28 -5.13 -25.73 -24.06
N ASP A 29 -6.36 -25.33 -24.43
CA ASP A 29 -6.83 -25.06 -25.77
C ASP A 29 -6.54 -23.61 -26.23
N GLY A 30 -5.81 -22.82 -25.43
CA GLY A 30 -5.44 -21.42 -25.73
C GLY A 30 -6.53 -20.38 -25.44
N HIS A 31 -7.76 -20.81 -25.17
CA HIS A 31 -8.84 -19.92 -24.72
C HIS A 31 -8.63 -19.47 -23.28
N SER A 32 -8.78 -18.16 -23.03
CA SER A 32 -8.68 -17.58 -21.69
C SER A 32 -10.05 -17.17 -21.17
N GLN A 33 -10.43 -17.68 -20.00
CA GLN A 33 -11.70 -17.39 -19.33
C GLN A 33 -11.46 -16.70 -17.98
N ARG A 34 -12.36 -15.80 -17.60
CA ARG A 34 -12.38 -15.23 -16.24
C ARG A 34 -13.15 -16.16 -15.31
N VAL A 35 -12.45 -16.72 -14.33
CA VAL A 35 -13.00 -17.65 -13.34
C VAL A 35 -13.00 -16.97 -11.97
N PRO A 36 -14.13 -17.00 -11.22
CA PRO A 36 -14.16 -16.51 -9.85
C PRO A 36 -13.39 -17.48 -8.94
N LEU A 37 -12.43 -16.94 -8.18
CA LEU A 37 -11.67 -17.69 -7.19
C LEU A 37 -11.89 -17.09 -5.81
N ALA A 38 -12.08 -17.96 -4.82
CA ALA A 38 -12.11 -17.56 -3.42
C ALA A 38 -10.75 -16.93 -3.05
N ARG A 39 -10.80 -15.76 -2.44
CA ARG A 39 -9.62 -15.07 -1.91
C ARG A 39 -9.69 -15.07 -0.38
N PRO A 40 -8.64 -15.48 0.32
CA PRO A 40 -8.63 -15.37 1.77
C PRO A 40 -8.79 -13.91 2.19
N THR A 41 -9.66 -13.67 3.18
CA THR A 41 -10.04 -12.32 3.64
C THR A 41 -8.83 -11.47 4.05
N ALA A 42 -7.83 -12.13 4.62
CA ALA A 42 -6.58 -11.48 5.02
C ALA A 42 -5.87 -10.80 3.84
N VAL A 43 -5.92 -11.39 2.65
CA VAL A 43 -5.23 -10.87 1.46
C VAL A 43 -5.87 -9.55 1.01
N ASP A 44 -7.18 -9.38 1.20
CA ASP A 44 -7.84 -8.11 0.87
C ASP A 44 -7.44 -6.98 1.81
N GLY A 45 -7.50 -7.25 3.12
CA GLY A 45 -6.99 -6.32 4.14
C GLY A 45 -5.53 -5.95 3.89
N TYR A 46 -4.68 -6.93 3.62
CA TYR A 46 -3.27 -6.67 3.32
C TYR A 46 -3.09 -5.76 2.12
N ASN A 47 -3.64 -6.10 0.95
CA ASN A 47 -3.45 -5.31 -0.26
C ASN A 47 -4.00 -3.88 -0.12
N LYS A 48 -5.08 -3.70 0.64
CA LYS A 48 -5.66 -2.38 0.92
C LYS A 48 -4.73 -1.48 1.73
N TYR A 49 -3.97 -2.04 2.68
CA TYR A 49 -3.18 -1.26 3.65
C TYR A 49 -1.65 -1.34 3.45
N MET A 50 -1.15 -2.29 2.65
CA MET A 50 0.28 -2.50 2.38
C MET A 50 0.97 -1.24 1.84
N GLY A 51 0.28 -0.45 1.02
CA GLY A 51 0.88 0.70 0.32
C GLY A 51 1.22 1.91 1.19
N GLY A 52 0.99 1.88 2.50
CA GLY A 52 1.22 3.03 3.40
C GLY A 52 2.67 3.53 3.37
N VAL A 53 3.63 2.61 3.47
CA VAL A 53 5.07 2.95 3.48
C VAL A 53 5.53 3.44 2.11
N ASP A 54 5.15 2.73 1.04
CA ASP A 54 5.52 3.08 -0.33
C ASP A 54 4.99 4.45 -0.74
N THR A 55 3.75 4.77 -0.35
CA THR A 55 3.15 6.09 -0.59
C THR A 55 3.93 7.18 0.13
N SER A 56 4.32 6.95 1.40
CA SER A 56 5.13 7.92 2.14
C SER A 56 6.51 8.11 1.52
N ASN A 57 7.14 7.01 1.07
CA ASN A 57 8.44 7.05 0.42
C ASN A 57 8.37 7.80 -0.92
N GLN A 58 7.29 7.63 -1.68
CA GLN A 58 7.06 8.35 -2.93
C GLN A 58 6.89 9.86 -2.70
N MET A 59 6.12 10.27 -1.69
CA MET A 59 5.98 11.70 -1.33
C MET A 59 7.31 12.33 -0.92
N LEU A 60 8.13 11.58 -0.20
CA LEU A 60 9.47 11.99 0.20
C LEU A 60 10.42 12.10 -1.01
N GLY A 61 10.39 11.13 -1.91
CA GLY A 61 11.23 11.11 -3.12
C GLY A 61 10.89 12.24 -4.10
N THR A 62 9.62 12.61 -4.21
CA THR A 62 9.15 13.66 -5.13
C THR A 62 9.41 15.09 -4.64
N ASN A 63 9.48 15.31 -3.33
CA ASN A 63 9.71 16.63 -2.72
C ASN A 63 11.07 16.73 -2.01
N SER A 64 12.03 15.91 -2.41
CA SER A 64 13.31 15.79 -1.74
C SER A 64 14.17 17.05 -1.90
N VAL A 65 14.34 17.81 -0.81
CA VAL A 65 15.34 18.89 -0.69
C VAL A 65 16.71 18.33 -0.25
N HIS A 66 16.92 17.03 -0.45
CA HIS A 66 18.11 16.33 0.04
C HIS A 66 19.38 16.90 -0.60
N ARG A 67 20.29 17.38 0.25
CA ARG A 67 21.60 17.89 -0.16
C ARG A 67 22.64 16.83 0.11
N ARG A 68 23.44 16.51 -0.92
CA ARG A 68 24.56 15.57 -0.80
C ARG A 68 25.48 15.97 0.35
N THR A 69 25.70 15.05 1.27
CA THR A 69 26.57 15.23 2.43
C THR A 69 27.32 13.94 2.72
N ARG A 70 28.58 14.06 3.17
CA ARG A 70 29.38 12.90 3.61
C ARG A 70 29.17 12.58 5.10
N ARG A 71 28.41 13.43 5.82
CA ARG A 71 28.15 13.27 7.25
C ARG A 71 26.84 12.51 7.45
N CYS A 72 26.93 11.25 7.87
CA CYS A 72 25.76 10.40 8.16
C CYS A 72 24.69 11.09 9.06
N PRO A 73 25.05 11.81 10.14
CA PRO A 73 24.05 12.50 10.96
C PRO A 73 23.25 13.57 10.18
N MET A 74 23.88 14.25 9.22
CA MET A 74 23.19 15.23 8.38
C MET A 74 22.20 14.57 7.42
N THR A 75 22.49 13.36 6.94
CA THR A 75 21.53 12.58 6.14
C THR A 75 20.28 12.26 6.94
N VAL A 76 20.45 11.80 8.19
CA VAL A 76 19.33 11.53 9.10
C VAL A 76 18.54 12.80 9.40
N PHE A 77 19.23 13.91 9.72
CA PHE A 77 18.58 15.21 9.97
C PHE A 77 17.72 15.66 8.78
N GLN A 78 18.26 15.59 7.55
CA GLN A 78 17.51 15.96 6.35
C GLN A 78 16.28 15.07 6.14
N HIS A 79 16.37 13.78 6.46
CA HIS A 79 15.24 12.86 6.39
C HIS A 79 14.13 13.24 7.39
N LEU A 80 14.50 13.56 8.64
CA LEU A 80 13.55 14.00 9.67
C LEU A 80 12.82 15.29 9.27
N VAL A 81 13.54 16.27 8.72
CA VAL A 81 12.93 17.52 8.22
C VAL A 81 11.94 17.23 7.10
N ALA A 82 12.30 16.35 6.17
CA ALA A 82 11.43 16.01 5.06
C ALA A 82 10.17 15.24 5.53
N MET A 83 10.31 14.31 6.48
CA MET A 83 9.17 13.65 7.14
C MET A 83 8.26 14.66 7.85
N ALA A 84 8.83 15.63 8.58
CA ALA A 84 8.07 16.66 9.28
C ALA A 84 7.27 17.54 8.29
N ALA A 85 7.88 17.93 7.18
CA ALA A 85 7.23 18.70 6.12
C ALA A 85 6.10 17.91 5.43
N THR A 86 6.32 16.63 5.11
CA THR A 86 5.26 15.77 4.56
C THR A 86 4.10 15.60 5.55
N ASN A 87 4.40 15.41 6.83
CA ASN A 87 3.39 15.27 7.87
C ASN A 87 2.58 16.56 8.09
N SER A 88 3.24 17.72 8.13
CA SER A 88 2.58 19.01 8.29
C SER A 88 1.68 19.35 7.10
N TYR A 89 2.01 18.89 5.89
CA TYR A 89 1.15 18.98 4.72
C TYR A 89 -0.07 18.04 4.77
N MET A 90 0.10 16.83 5.29
CA MET A 90 -0.95 15.82 5.35
C MET A 90 -1.99 16.11 6.44
N LEU A 91 -1.59 16.70 7.57
CA LEU A 91 -2.48 16.95 8.71
C LEU A 91 -3.69 17.86 8.35
N PRO A 92 -3.51 19.06 7.76
CA PRO A 92 -4.64 19.91 7.36
C PRO A 92 -5.56 19.23 6.34
N LYS A 93 -5.00 18.46 5.40
CA LYS A 93 -5.77 17.69 4.42
C LYS A 93 -6.64 16.62 5.06
N LYS A 94 -6.14 15.96 6.10
CA LYS A 94 -6.93 14.98 6.88
C LYS A 94 -8.05 15.68 7.63
N SER A 95 -7.77 16.79 8.32
CA SER A 95 -8.78 17.56 9.05
C SER A 95 -9.88 18.11 8.13
N ALA A 96 -9.51 18.64 6.96
CA ALA A 96 -10.45 19.18 5.97
C ALA A 96 -11.27 18.10 5.24
N ARG A 97 -10.83 16.84 5.25
CA ARG A 97 -11.61 15.69 4.76
C ARG A 97 -12.58 15.19 5.83
N HIS A 98 -12.15 15.22 7.09
CA HIS A 98 -12.99 14.87 8.23
C HIS A 98 -14.16 15.84 8.40
N SER A 99 -13.92 17.15 8.29
CA SER A 99 -14.99 18.16 8.36
C SER A 99 -15.97 18.14 7.19
N ARG A 100 -15.57 17.59 6.02
CA ARG A 100 -16.43 17.41 4.84
C ARG A 100 -17.20 16.08 4.82
N GLY A 101 -16.93 15.19 5.78
CA GLY A 101 -17.58 13.90 5.94
C GLY A 101 -18.52 13.81 7.14
N SER A 102 -18.90 14.94 7.74
CA SER A 102 -19.98 14.99 8.74
C SER A 102 -21.32 15.06 8.00
N PRO A 103 -22.27 14.13 8.24
CA PRO A 103 -23.63 14.25 7.72
C PRO A 103 -24.33 15.52 8.22
#